data_AF-A0A8T4YUW3-F1
#
_entry.id   AF-A0A8T4YUW3-F1
#
_cell.length_a   1.000
_cell.length_b   1.000
_cell.length_c   1.000
_cell.angle_alpha   90.00
_cell.angle_beta   90.00
_cell.angle_gamma   90.00
#
_symmetry.space_group_name_H-M   'P 1'
#
loop_
_entity.id
_entity.type
_entity.pdbx_description
1 polymer ?
#
loop_
_entity_poly.entity_id
_entity_poly.type
_entity_poly.pdbx_seq_one_letter_code
_entity_poly.pdbx_strand_id
1 'polypeptide(L)'
;MSHEENVQALVKYAIKDCRLRIVDADLIPVTVNLPGSSVKISHIYLRALELASELRLKTLDTLHLAHISCLKDEGMQIEYLVTNDGEILARGDRVSEC
;
A
#
# COMPACT_ATOMS: atom_id res chain seq x y z
N MET A 1 -11.09 29.04 -4.33
CA MET A 1 -10.40 27.74 -4.36
C MET A 1 -11.44 26.65 -4.45
N SER A 2 -11.22 25.66 -5.30
CA SER A 2 -12.06 24.48 -5.40
C SER A 2 -11.93 23.61 -4.13
N HIS A 3 -12.88 22.70 -3.91
CA HIS A 3 -12.80 21.76 -2.80
C HIS A 3 -11.50 20.92 -2.86
N GLU A 4 -11.10 20.50 -4.06
CA GLU A 4 -9.90 19.71 -4.29
C GLU A 4 -8.62 20.50 -3.95
N GLU A 5 -8.56 21.77 -4.34
CA GLU A 5 -7.43 22.65 -4.00
C GLU A 5 -7.29 22.85 -2.48
N ASN A 6 -8.41 22.94 -1.76
CA ASN A 6 -8.42 23.04 -0.30
C ASN A 6 -7.88 21.76 0.35
N VAL A 7 -8.31 20.58 -0.12
CA VAL A 7 -7.82 19.29 0.40
C VAL A 7 -6.33 19.15 0.15
N GLN A 8 -5.86 19.45 -1.06
CA GLN A 8 -4.42 19.39 -1.37
C GLN A 8 -3.61 20.36 -0.51
N ALA A 9 -4.10 21.59 -0.29
CA ALA A 9 -3.43 22.55 0.58
C ALA A 9 -3.34 22.05 2.03
N LEU A 10 -4.43 21.48 2.56
CA LEU A 10 -4.47 20.90 3.90
C LEU A 10 -3.49 19.73 4.06
N VAL A 11 -3.45 18.82 3.10
CA VAL A 11 -2.50 17.69 3.10
C VAL A 11 -1.05 18.17 3.07
N LYS A 12 -0.73 19.13 2.18
CA LYS A 12 0.61 19.73 2.12
C LYS A 12 0.99 20.43 3.42
N TYR A 13 0.04 21.12 4.04
CA TYR A 13 0.24 21.75 5.35
C TYR A 13 0.56 20.69 6.42
N ALA A 14 -0.24 19.63 6.53
CA ALA A 14 -0.03 18.56 7.50
C ALA A 14 1.34 17.87 7.31
N ILE A 15 1.73 17.58 6.06
CA ILE A 15 3.04 16.98 5.77
C ILE A 15 4.18 17.89 6.27
N LYS A 16 4.07 19.20 6.02
CA LYS A 16 5.12 20.17 6.42
C LYS A 16 5.15 20.41 7.93
N ASP A 17 3.97 20.64 8.53
CA ASP A 17 3.81 21.00 9.94
C ASP A 17 4.21 19.84 10.86
N CYS A 18 3.72 18.64 10.54
CA CYS A 18 4.04 17.41 11.27
C CYS A 18 5.39 16.78 10.84
N ARG A 19 6.12 17.40 9.90
CA ARG A 19 7.39 16.90 9.34
C ARG A 19 7.29 15.44 8.85
N LEU A 20 6.17 15.11 8.20
CA LEU A 20 5.96 13.78 7.63
C LEU A 20 6.85 13.58 6.40
N ARG A 21 7.22 12.32 6.17
CA ARG A 21 7.89 11.90 4.94
C ARG A 21 6.94 11.02 4.16
N ILE A 22 6.79 11.29 2.87
CA ILE A 22 6.14 10.36 1.95
C ILE A 22 7.18 9.29 1.64
N VAL A 23 6.83 8.04 1.92
CA VAL A 23 7.62 6.87 1.62
C VAL A 23 6.84 6.00 0.65
N ASP A 24 7.56 5.35 -0.24
CA ASP A 24 7.01 4.46 -1.25
C ASP A 24 7.87 3.19 -1.27
N ALA A 25 7.25 2.05 -1.53
CA ALA A 25 8.00 0.80 -1.72
C ALA A 25 8.71 0.86 -3.08
N ASP A 26 9.90 0.28 -3.17
CA ASP A 26 10.67 0.28 -4.40
C ASP A 26 9.92 -0.49 -5.48
N LEU A 27 9.59 0.15 -6.60
CA LEU A 27 8.89 -0.51 -7.71
C LEU A 27 9.80 -1.51 -8.45
N ILE A 28 10.08 -2.66 -7.83
CA ILE A 28 10.87 -3.74 -8.42
C ILE A 28 9.97 -4.46 -9.44
N PRO A 29 10.29 -4.37 -10.75
CA PRO A 29 9.53 -5.08 -11.76
C PRO A 29 9.90 -6.56 -11.74
N VAL A 30 8.91 -7.42 -11.57
CA VAL A 30 9.03 -8.88 -11.64
C VAL A 30 8.50 -9.34 -12.99
N THR A 31 9.22 -10.27 -13.61
CA THR A 31 8.80 -10.87 -14.88
C THR A 31 8.00 -12.13 -14.59
N VAL A 32 6.73 -12.14 -14.99
CA VAL A 32 5.85 -13.31 -14.89
C VAL A 32 5.67 -13.92 -16.26
N ASN A 33 5.91 -15.22 -16.36
CA ASN A 33 5.71 -15.97 -17.58
C ASN A 33 4.28 -16.54 -17.60
N LEU A 34 3.49 -16.06 -18.55
CA LEU A 34 2.15 -16.56 -18.83
C LEU A 34 2.21 -17.44 -20.10
N PRO A 35 1.25 -18.34 -20.31
CA PRO A 35 1.18 -19.10 -21.56
C PRO A 35 1.14 -18.14 -22.77
N GLY A 36 2.19 -18.19 -23.60
CA GLY A 36 2.30 -17.36 -24.81
C GLY A 36 2.77 -15.91 -24.60
N SER A 37 3.09 -15.47 -23.38
CA SER A 37 3.63 -14.12 -23.16
C SER A 37 4.46 -14.00 -21.87
N SER A 38 5.35 -13.01 -21.82
CA SER A 38 6.05 -12.63 -20.60
C SER A 38 5.69 -11.19 -20.26
N VAL A 39 5.23 -10.95 -19.03
CA VAL A 39 4.72 -9.65 -18.59
C VAL A 39 5.54 -9.17 -17.41
N LYS A 40 5.98 -7.91 -17.45
CA LYS A 40 6.62 -7.25 -16.31
C LYS A 40 5.55 -6.56 -15.47
N ILE A 41 5.50 -6.88 -14.18
CA ILE A 41 4.56 -6.28 -13.23
C ILE A 41 5.30 -5.84 -11.97
N SER A 42 4.79 -4.83 -11.27
CA SER A 42 5.33 -4.46 -9.95
C SER A 42 5.15 -5.61 -8.98
N HIS A 43 6.18 -5.88 -8.17
CA HIS A 43 6.11 -6.84 -7.08
C HIS A 43 4.96 -6.55 -6.09
N ILE A 44 4.51 -5.30 -5.95
CA ILE A 44 3.33 -4.92 -5.15
C ILE A 44 2.06 -5.60 -5.68
N TYR A 45 1.90 -5.70 -7.01
CA TYR A 45 0.74 -6.38 -7.59
C TYR A 45 0.78 -7.88 -7.34
N LEU A 46 1.97 -8.50 -7.36
CA LEU A 46 2.13 -9.89 -6.99
C LEU A 46 1.76 -10.11 -5.53
N ARG A 47 2.29 -9.26 -4.63
CA ARG A 47 1.97 -9.32 -3.21
C ARG A 47 0.47 -9.13 -2.95
N ALA A 48 -0.18 -8.22 -3.67
CA ALA A 48 -1.62 -8.04 -3.58
C ALA A 48 -2.41 -9.27 -4.03
N LEU A 49 -1.97 -9.97 -5.08
CA LEU A 49 -2.59 -11.22 -5.53
C LEU A 49 -2.46 -12.34 -4.50
N GLU A 50 -1.29 -12.47 -3.87
CA GLU A 50 -1.05 -13.41 -2.77
C GLU A 50 -2.02 -13.15 -1.61
N LEU A 51 -2.08 -11.89 -1.17
CA LEU A 51 -2.89 -11.47 -0.03
C LEU A 51 -4.40 -11.46 -0.32
N ALA A 52 -4.83 -11.33 -1.58
CA ALA A 52 -6.23 -11.15 -1.95
C ALA A 52 -7.14 -12.26 -1.41
N SER A 53 -6.68 -13.51 -1.49
CA SER A 53 -7.46 -14.68 -1.05
C SER A 53 -7.70 -14.72 0.46
N GLU A 54 -6.73 -14.18 1.23
CA GLU A 54 -6.71 -14.19 2.69
C GLU A 54 -7.45 -12.99 3.27
N LEU A 55 -7.22 -11.81 2.70
CA LEU A 55 -7.78 -10.54 3.15
C LEU A 55 -9.23 -10.35 2.71
N ARG A 56 -9.61 -10.85 1.53
CA ARG A 56 -10.97 -10.70 0.95
C ARG A 56 -11.48 -9.26 0.97
N LEU A 57 -10.58 -8.30 0.81
CA LEU A 57 -10.90 -6.88 0.70
C LEU A 57 -11.13 -6.50 -0.76
N LYS A 58 -11.57 -5.27 -1.00
CA LYS A 58 -11.58 -4.72 -2.37
C LYS A 58 -10.15 -4.58 -2.88
N THR A 59 -10.00 -4.51 -4.20
CA THR A 59 -8.70 -4.49 -4.87
C THR A 59 -7.80 -3.36 -4.37
N LEU A 60 -8.35 -2.14 -4.21
CA LEU A 60 -7.56 -0.99 -3.76
C LEU A 60 -7.07 -1.15 -2.31
N ASP A 61 -7.93 -1.65 -1.43
CA ASP A 61 -7.59 -1.88 -0.02
C ASP A 61 -6.53 -2.97 0.12
N THR A 62 -6.64 -4.01 -0.71
CA THR A 62 -5.62 -5.08 -0.81
C THR A 62 -4.29 -4.52 -1.30
N LEU A 63 -4.30 -3.60 -2.27
CA LEU A 63 -3.08 -2.94 -2.76
C LEU A 63 -2.43 -2.07 -1.69
N HIS A 64 -3.21 -1.37 -0.87
CA HIS A 64 -2.67 -0.60 0.27
C HIS A 64 -1.96 -1.51 1.27
N LEU A 65 -2.56 -2.66 1.61
CA LEU A 65 -1.95 -3.62 2.53
C LEU A 65 -0.75 -4.35 1.92
N ALA A 66 -0.79 -4.65 0.63
CA ALA A 66 0.36 -5.21 -0.09
C ALA A 66 1.54 -4.23 -0.09
N HIS A 67 1.28 -2.95 -0.30
CA HIS A 67 2.30 -1.89 -0.26
C HIS A 67 2.99 -1.81 1.10
N ILE A 68 2.18 -1.81 2.18
CA ILE A 68 2.68 -1.86 3.56
C ILE A 68 3.53 -3.11 3.80
N SER A 69 3.12 -4.26 3.29
CA SER A 69 3.92 -5.49 3.39
C SER A 69 5.27 -5.35 2.67
N CYS A 70 5.30 -4.78 1.46
CA CYS A 70 6.55 -4.58 0.73
C CYS A 70 7.50 -3.62 1.47
N LEU A 71 6.98 -2.54 2.05
CA LEU A 71 7.78 -1.64 2.90
C LEU A 71 8.41 -2.37 4.09
N LYS A 72 7.68 -3.31 4.72
CA LYS A 72 8.23 -4.13 5.80
C LYS A 72 9.34 -5.06 5.30
N ASP A 73 9.15 -5.69 4.14
CA ASP A 73 10.16 -6.55 3.50
C ASP A 73 11.44 -5.75 3.16
N GLU A 74 11.30 -4.46 2.84
CA GLU A 74 12.40 -3.51 2.64
C GLU A 74 13.06 -3.03 3.95
N GLY A 75 12.60 -3.50 5.10
CA GLY A 75 13.17 -3.20 6.42
C GLY A 75 12.56 -1.98 7.11
N MET A 76 11.46 -1.42 6.60
CA MET A 76 10.74 -0.35 7.28
C MET A 76 9.99 -0.90 8.51
N GLN A 77 10.28 -0.34 9.68
CA GLN A 77 9.51 -0.65 10.89
C GLN A 77 8.21 0.16 10.90
N ILE A 78 7.08 -0.53 10.93
CA ILE A 78 5.74 0.07 10.95
C ILE A 78 5.08 -0.31 12.27
N GLU A 79 5.00 0.65 13.19
CA GLU A 79 4.44 0.45 14.54
C GLU A 79 2.91 0.44 14.56
N TYR A 80 2.27 1.26 13.72
CA TYR A 80 0.83 1.40 13.68
C TYR A 80 0.33 1.79 12.29
N LEU A 81 -0.88 1.35 11.97
CA LEU A 81 -1.61 1.72 10.74
C LEU A 81 -2.76 2.67 11.10
N VAL A 82 -2.81 3.82 10.44
CA VAL A 82 -3.91 4.79 10.59
C VAL A 82 -4.72 4.84 9.30
N THR A 83 -6.00 4.51 9.40
CA THR A 83 -6.98 4.70 8.33
C THR A 83 -8.37 4.86 8.94
N ASN A 84 -9.27 5.54 8.24
CA ASN A 84 -10.70 5.61 8.62
C ASN A 84 -11.50 4.43 8.06
N ASP A 85 -10.86 3.53 7.31
CA ASP A 85 -11.48 2.32 6.79
C ASP A 85 -11.44 1.19 7.83
N GLY A 86 -12.61 0.85 8.37
CA GLY A 86 -12.74 -0.20 9.38
C GLY A 86 -12.46 -1.62 8.86
N GLU A 87 -12.65 -1.88 7.55
CA GLU A 87 -12.36 -3.19 6.96
C GLU A 87 -10.85 -3.41 6.88
N ILE A 88 -10.09 -2.36 6.52
CA ILE A 88 -8.62 -2.38 6.52
C ILE A 88 -8.09 -2.60 7.94
N LEU A 89 -8.61 -1.85 8.94
CA LEU A 89 -8.17 -2.01 10.33
C LEU A 89 -8.44 -3.42 10.87
N ALA A 90 -9.61 -4.00 10.57
CA ALA A 90 -9.96 -5.36 11.01
C ALA A 90 -9.07 -6.46 10.40
N ARG A 91 -8.31 -6.15 9.34
CA ARG A 91 -7.41 -7.08 8.65
C ARG A 91 -5.94 -6.70 8.77
N GLY A 92 -5.61 -5.53 9.29
CA GLY A 92 -4.26 -4.98 9.34
C GLY A 92 -3.26 -5.82 10.15
N ASP A 93 -3.73 -6.47 11.21
CA ASP A 93 -2.89 -7.35 12.05
C ASP A 93 -2.32 -8.53 11.28
N ARG A 94 -3.03 -9.01 10.25
CA ARG A 94 -2.58 -10.13 9.41
C ARG A 94 -1.40 -9.76 8.51
N VAL A 95 -1.20 -8.47 8.25
CA VAL A 95 -0.04 -7.94 7.52
C VAL A 95 1.16 -7.77 8.46
N SER A 96 0.99 -8.00 9.76
CA SER A 96 2.05 -7.95 10.76
C SER A 96 2.63 -9.31 11.13
N GLU A 97 2.01 -10.39 10.64
CA GLU A 97 2.45 -11.77 10.87
C GLU A 97 3.20 -12.39 9.68
N CYS A 98 3.24 -11.70 8.52
CA CYS A 98 3.99 -12.11 7.33
C CYS A 98 5.41 -11.55 7.29
#